data_AF-A0A2N0R6T8-F1
#
_entry.id   AF-A0A2N0R6T8-F1
#
_cell.length_a   1.000
_cell.length_b   1.000
_cell.length_c   1.000
_cell.angle_alpha   90.00
_cell.angle_beta   90.00
_cell.angle_gamma   90.00
#
_symmetry.space_group_name_H-M   'P 1'
#
loop_
_entity.id
_entity.type
_entity.pdbx_description
1 polymer ?
#
loop_
_entity_poly.entity_id
_entity_poly.type
_entity_poly.pdbx_seq_one_letter_code
_entity_poly.pdbx_strand_id
1 'polypeptide(L)'
;MFPLFETYFIEFEKLLKKCQNLRSLYFKKEYYEKGKNLEYGDYLSNVLTKEASINLRQIGIPHGIRFSLETLEAFLEKWKGRPAISIFLVEFYIYQTDSYMKLVNKYKIEGVIKDINI
;
A
#
# COMPACT_ATOMS: atom_id res chain seq x y z
N MET A 1 -12.21 4.50 8.93
CA MET A 1 -12.66 3.24 8.30
C MET A 1 -13.20 3.60 6.94
N PHE A 2 -12.54 3.21 5.85
CA PHE A 2 -12.85 3.66 4.49
C PHE A 2 -13.31 2.48 3.62
N PRO A 3 -14.54 2.50 3.08
CA PRO A 3 -14.99 1.52 2.08
C PRO A 3 -14.32 1.77 0.73
N LEU A 4 -13.97 0.71 0.01
CA LEU A 4 -13.44 0.76 -1.35
C LEU A 4 -14.58 0.53 -2.36
N PHE A 5 -15.27 1.61 -2.75
CA PHE A 5 -16.05 1.66 -3.99
C PHE A 5 -15.55 2.84 -4.84
N GLU A 6 -15.76 2.80 -6.16
CA GLU A 6 -15.30 3.87 -7.09
C GLU A 6 -15.73 5.27 -6.64
N THR A 7 -16.93 5.42 -6.08
CA THR A 7 -17.41 6.70 -5.53
C THR A 7 -16.65 7.17 -4.29
N TYR A 8 -16.05 6.25 -3.52
CA TYR A 8 -15.22 6.58 -2.36
C TYR A 8 -13.76 6.87 -2.72
N PHE A 9 -13.32 6.58 -3.95
CA PHE A 9 -11.96 6.87 -4.38
C PHE A 9 -11.68 8.38 -4.38
N ILE A 10 -12.61 9.16 -4.94
CA ILE A 10 -12.52 10.63 -4.95
C ILE A 10 -12.48 11.19 -3.53
N GLU A 11 -13.34 10.69 -2.64
CA GLU A 11 -13.36 11.14 -1.24
C GLU A 11 -12.10 10.70 -0.47
N PHE A 12 -11.57 9.53 -0.77
CA PHE A 12 -10.32 9.04 -0.20
C PHE A 12 -9.12 9.89 -0.63
N GLU A 13 -9.02 10.23 -1.92
CA GLU A 13 -8.00 11.15 -2.41
C GLU A 13 -8.09 12.54 -1.76
N LYS A 14 -9.31 13.10 -1.66
CA LYS A 14 -9.54 14.37 -0.96
C LYS A 14 -9.13 14.29 0.50
N LEU A 15 -9.41 13.18 1.17
CA LEU A 15 -9.01 12.96 2.56
C LEU A 15 -7.48 12.94 2.68
N LEU A 16 -6.78 12.14 1.86
CA LEU A 16 -5.31 12.05 1.89
C LEU A 16 -4.66 13.42 1.64
N LYS A 17 -5.17 14.18 0.66
CA LYS A 17 -4.73 15.56 0.39
C LYS A 17 -4.83 16.47 1.61
N LYS A 18 -5.88 16.32 2.42
CA LYS A 18 -6.07 17.12 3.64
C LYS A 18 -5.27 16.59 4.84
N CYS A 19 -5.02 15.29 4.91
CA CYS A 19 -4.36 14.64 6.05
C CYS A 19 -2.82 14.66 5.96
N GLN A 20 -2.21 15.84 5.85
CA GLN A 20 -0.75 15.99 5.68
C GLN A 20 0.10 15.62 6.90
N ASN A 21 -0.52 15.32 8.04
CA ASN A 21 0.14 14.80 9.25
C ASN A 21 -0.15 13.30 9.49
N LEU A 22 -0.81 12.61 8.55
CA LEU A 22 -1.13 11.19 8.68
C LEU A 22 0.14 10.35 8.84
N ARG A 23 0.21 9.57 9.92
CA ARG A 23 1.35 8.68 10.21
C ARG A 23 1.06 7.22 9.92
N SER A 24 -0.21 6.82 10.04
CA SER A 24 -0.63 5.44 9.87
C SER A 24 -1.98 5.39 9.18
N LEU A 25 -2.16 4.44 8.26
CA LEU A 25 -3.39 4.22 7.52
C LEU A 25 -3.78 2.75 7.54
N TYR A 26 -4.99 2.44 7.98
CA TYR A 26 -5.49 1.06 8.03
C TYR A 26 -6.81 0.97 7.29
N PHE A 27 -6.87 0.09 6.30
CA PHE A 27 -8.11 -0.20 5.58
C PHE A 27 -8.85 -1.32 6.29
N LYS A 28 -10.18 -1.20 6.37
CA LYS A 28 -11.05 -2.25 6.89
C LYS A 28 -11.77 -2.89 5.72
N LYS A 29 -11.90 -4.21 5.76
CA LYS A 29 -12.69 -4.98 4.82
C LYS A 29 -14.17 -4.69 5.06
N GLU A 30 -14.90 -4.30 4.02
CA GLU A 30 -16.37 -4.31 4.04
C GLU A 30 -16.93 -5.21 2.93
N TYR A 31 -16.43 -5.15 1.70
CA TYR A 31 -16.90 -5.99 0.59
C TYR A 31 -15.76 -6.40 -0.35
N TYR A 32 -15.87 -7.61 -0.92
CA TYR A 32 -14.91 -8.18 -1.87
C TYR A 32 -15.59 -8.35 -3.23
N GLU A 33 -15.16 -7.58 -4.24
CA GLU A 33 -15.49 -7.89 -5.63
C GLU A 33 -14.44 -8.87 -6.19
N LYS A 34 -14.89 -10.08 -6.50
CA LYS A 34 -14.01 -11.13 -7.02
C LYS A 34 -13.39 -10.68 -8.35
N GLY A 35 -12.07 -10.60 -8.39
CA GLY A 35 -11.29 -10.27 -9.59
C GLY A 35 -10.64 -8.88 -9.58
N LYS A 36 -11.12 -7.95 -8.73
CA LYS A 36 -10.61 -6.56 -8.71
C LYS A 36 -9.43 -6.30 -7.77
N ASN A 37 -8.90 -7.33 -7.12
CA ASN A 37 -7.90 -7.15 -6.06
C ASN A 37 -6.63 -6.45 -6.54
N LEU A 38 -6.18 -6.75 -7.76
CA LEU A 38 -5.00 -6.12 -8.37
C LEU A 38 -5.30 -4.68 -8.79
N GLU A 39 -6.48 -4.42 -9.39
CA GLU A 39 -6.93 -3.07 -9.74
C GLU A 39 -6.95 -2.15 -8.51
N TYR A 40 -7.41 -2.67 -7.36
CA TYR A 40 -7.36 -1.95 -6.09
C TYR A 40 -5.94 -1.71 -5.59
N GLY A 41 -5.01 -2.65 -5.80
CA GLY A 41 -3.60 -2.45 -5.47
C GLY A 41 -2.94 -1.38 -6.33
N ASP A 42 -3.22 -1.39 -7.64
CA ASP A 42 -2.71 -0.40 -8.60
C ASP A 42 -3.22 1.00 -8.27
N TYR A 43 -4.53 1.12 -8.04
CA TYR A 43 -5.16 2.36 -7.60
C TYR A 43 -4.53 2.86 -6.29
N LEU A 44 -4.45 1.99 -5.28
CA LEU A 44 -3.94 2.36 -3.96
C LEU A 44 -2.48 2.81 -4.02
N SER A 45 -1.63 2.09 -4.77
CA SER A 45 -0.22 2.46 -5.00
C SER A 45 -0.10 3.86 -5.61
N ASN A 46 -0.88 4.15 -6.65
CA ASN A 46 -0.85 5.44 -7.33
C ASN A 46 -1.33 6.58 -6.43
N VAL A 47 -2.43 6.39 -5.71
CA VAL A 47 -2.99 7.43 -4.83
C VAL A 47 -2.09 7.70 -3.63
N LEU A 48 -1.51 6.67 -3.00
CA LEU A 48 -0.62 6.88 -1.86
C LEU A 48 0.67 7.61 -2.25
N THR A 49 1.28 7.23 -3.38
CA THR A 49 2.53 7.86 -3.83
C THR A 49 2.33 9.32 -4.23
N LYS A 50 1.12 9.69 -4.70
CA LYS A 50 0.79 11.04 -5.13
C LYS A 50 0.25 11.92 -4.01
N GLU A 51 -0.68 11.42 -3.21
CA GLU A 51 -1.53 12.24 -2.33
C GLU A 51 -1.26 12.03 -0.84
N ALA A 52 -0.65 10.91 -0.44
CA ALA A 52 -0.42 10.65 0.97
C ALA A 52 0.66 11.57 1.55
N SER A 53 0.47 11.92 2.82
CA SER A 53 1.45 12.64 3.64
C SER A 53 2.86 12.04 3.51
N ILE A 54 3.87 12.91 3.45
CA ILE A 54 5.28 12.50 3.57
C ILE A 54 5.59 11.85 4.92
N ASN A 55 4.75 12.04 5.94
CA ASN A 55 4.91 11.46 7.26
C ASN A 55 4.26 10.09 7.42
N LEU A 56 3.61 9.55 6.38
CA LEU A 56 3.00 8.23 6.42
C LEU A 56 4.10 7.18 6.55
N ARG A 57 4.02 6.37 7.61
CA ARG A 57 5.02 5.36 7.97
C ARG A 57 4.45 3.97 8.10
N GLN A 58 3.13 3.83 8.17
CA GLN A 58 2.48 2.55 8.41
C GLN A 58 1.24 2.41 7.55
N ILE A 59 1.11 1.27 6.87
CA ILE A 59 -0.08 0.94 6.10
C ILE A 59 -0.54 -0.49 6.42
N GLY A 60 -1.81 -0.66 6.74
CA GLY A 60 -2.45 -1.97 6.90
C GLY A 60 -3.42 -2.27 5.76
N ILE A 61 -3.15 -3.37 5.05
CA ILE A 61 -3.84 -3.81 3.84
C ILE A 61 -4.67 -5.07 4.14
N PRO A 62 -6.01 -5.01 4.04
CA PRO A 62 -6.92 -6.13 4.31
C PRO A 62 -6.96 -7.11 3.14
N HIS A 63 -7.68 -8.22 3.34
CA HIS A 63 -8.07 -9.11 2.25
C HIS A 63 -8.78 -8.35 1.12
N GLY A 64 -8.47 -8.70 -0.13
CA GLY A 64 -9.11 -8.12 -1.32
C GLY A 64 -8.36 -6.95 -1.94
N ILE A 65 -7.22 -6.55 -1.38
CA ILE A 65 -6.27 -5.65 -2.05
C ILE A 65 -4.97 -6.42 -2.22
N ARG A 66 -4.48 -6.50 -3.45
CA ARG A 66 -3.23 -7.18 -3.77
C ARG A 66 -2.38 -6.32 -4.67
N PHE A 67 -1.08 -6.34 -4.44
CA PHE A 67 -0.12 -5.75 -5.36
C PHE A 67 0.43 -6.87 -6.25
N SER A 68 0.52 -6.63 -7.55
CA SER A 68 1.43 -7.42 -8.38
C SER A 68 2.88 -7.12 -7.98
N LEU A 69 3.82 -7.91 -8.49
CA LEU A 69 5.24 -7.70 -8.24
C LEU A 69 5.67 -6.33 -8.80
N GLU A 70 5.20 -6.01 -9.99
CA GLU A 70 5.47 -4.77 -10.72
C GLU A 70 4.88 -3.56 -9.98
N THR A 71 3.65 -3.67 -9.49
CA THR A 71 2.98 -2.58 -8.77
C THR A 71 3.64 -2.33 -7.42
N LEU A 72 4.06 -3.39 -6.71
CA LEU A 72 4.79 -3.25 -5.46
C LEU A 72 6.17 -2.62 -5.69
N GLU A 73 6.90 -3.03 -6.74
CA GLU A 73 8.19 -2.42 -7.08
C GLU A 73 8.02 -0.93 -7.44
N ALA A 74 7.05 -0.60 -8.30
CA ALA A 74 6.78 0.78 -8.68
C ALA A 74 6.34 1.65 -7.49
N PHE A 75 5.58 1.07 -6.55
CA PHE A 75 5.22 1.74 -5.29
C PHE A 75 6.46 2.09 -4.48
N LEU A 76 7.32 1.10 -4.23
CA LEU A 76 8.52 1.26 -3.41
C LEU A 76 9.53 2.21 -4.04
N GLU A 77 9.69 2.16 -5.36
CA GLU A 77 10.57 3.09 -6.08
C GLU A 77 10.11 4.53 -5.93
N LYS A 78 8.80 4.79 -6.08
CA LYS A 78 8.20 6.11 -5.85
C LYS A 78 8.19 6.52 -4.37
N TRP A 79 8.37 5.58 -3.44
CA TRP A 79 8.45 5.85 -2.01
C TRP A 79 9.84 6.30 -1.56
N LYS A 80 10.87 6.19 -2.42
CA LYS A 80 12.22 6.71 -2.13
C LYS A 80 12.19 8.19 -1.77
N GLY A 81 13.06 8.58 -0.84
CA GLY A 81 13.12 9.94 -0.31
C GLY A 81 12.08 10.26 0.76
N ARG A 82 11.12 9.34 1.02
CA ARG A 82 10.21 9.41 2.17
C ARG A 82 10.77 8.62 3.36
N PRO A 83 10.28 8.86 4.59
CA PRO A 83 10.55 7.97 5.72
C PRO A 83 10.18 6.52 5.39
N ALA A 84 11.01 5.60 5.89
CA ALA A 84 10.83 4.16 5.68
C ALA A 84 9.43 3.69 6.13
N ILE A 85 8.78 2.89 5.28
CA ILE A 85 7.39 2.45 5.48
C ILE A 85 7.32 1.04 6.08
N SER A 86 6.39 0.84 7.00
CA SER A 86 5.98 -0.47 7.48
C SER A 86 4.66 -0.88 6.83
N ILE A 87 4.60 -2.08 6.26
CA ILE A 87 3.43 -2.59 5.55
C ILE A 87 2.93 -3.84 6.25
N PHE A 88 1.66 -3.85 6.63
CA PHE A 88 0.99 -5.02 7.19
C PHE A 88 -0.02 -5.57 6.18
N LEU A 89 0.23 -6.77 5.67
CA LEU A 89 -0.57 -7.46 4.68
C LEU A 89 -1.36 -8.57 5.36
N VAL A 90 -2.69 -8.54 5.25
CA VAL A 90 -3.51 -9.66 5.76
C VAL A 90 -3.31 -10.92 4.90
N GLU A 91 -3.15 -10.77 3.57
CA GLU A 91 -2.86 -11.87 2.65
C GLU A 91 -1.34 -12.07 2.42
N PHE A 92 -0.54 -11.96 3.48
CA PHE A 92 0.93 -11.98 3.40
C PHE A 92 1.50 -13.25 2.72
N TYR A 93 0.86 -14.40 2.90
CA TYR A 93 1.28 -15.70 2.34
C TYR A 93 1.40 -15.69 0.80
N ILE A 94 0.69 -14.79 0.11
CA ILE A 94 0.77 -14.65 -1.35
C ILE A 94 2.12 -14.09 -1.81
N TYR A 95 2.79 -13.36 -0.92
CA TYR A 95 4.03 -12.65 -1.20
C TYR A 95 5.28 -13.42 -0.74
N GLN A 96 5.14 -14.66 -0.28
CA GLN A 96 6.26 -15.50 0.17
C GLN A 96 6.93 -16.27 -0.97
N THR A 97 6.86 -15.76 -2.20
CA THR A 97 7.60 -16.32 -3.34
C THR A 97 9.01 -15.71 -3.41
N ASP A 98 9.94 -16.42 -4.05
CA ASP A 98 11.31 -15.94 -4.24
C ASP A 98 11.38 -14.55 -4.88
N SER A 99 10.48 -14.23 -5.82
CA SER A 99 10.45 -12.94 -6.51
C SER A 99 10.09 -11.79 -5.57
N TYR A 100 9.01 -11.92 -4.80
CA TYR A 100 8.59 -10.91 -3.82
C TYR A 100 9.60 -10.78 -2.68
N MET A 101 10.16 -11.88 -2.18
CA MET A 101 11.17 -11.85 -1.12
C MET A 101 12.45 -11.14 -1.57
N LYS A 102 12.92 -11.39 -2.79
CA LYS A 102 14.07 -10.66 -3.37
C LYS A 102 13.78 -9.17 -3.49
N LEU A 103 12.59 -8.81 -3.98
CA LEU A 103 12.15 -7.41 -4.09
C LEU A 103 12.13 -6.71 -2.73
N VAL A 104 11.49 -7.31 -1.73
CA VAL A 104 11.41 -6.74 -0.38
C VAL A 104 12.78 -6.61 0.26
N ASN A 105 13.66 -7.61 0.11
CA ASN A 105 15.02 -7.54 0.65
C ASN A 105 15.83 -6.41 0.03
N LYS A 106 15.73 -6.20 -1.30
CA LYS A 106 16.33 -5.05 -1.99
C LYS A 106 15.90 -3.73 -1.34
N TYR A 107 14.59 -3.50 -1.19
CA TYR A 107 14.08 -2.23 -0.65
C TYR A 107 14.22 -2.09 0.88
N LYS A 108 14.42 -3.18 1.63
CA LYS A 108 14.87 -3.15 3.03
C LYS A 108 16.31 -2.65 3.13
N ILE A 109 17.22 -3.16 2.29
CA ILE A 109 18.63 -2.73 2.24
C ILE A 109 18.73 -1.26 1.84
N GLU A 110 17.91 -0.82 0.87
CA GLU A 110 17.84 0.58 0.44
C GLU A 110 17.16 1.51 1.48
N GLY A 111 16.66 0.97 2.59
CA GLY A 111 16.04 1.75 3.67
C GLY A 111 14.63 2.28 3.35
N VAL A 112 14.01 1.82 2.27
CA VAL A 112 12.64 2.22 1.88
C VAL A 112 11.61 1.46 2.73
N ILE A 113 11.85 0.18 2.99
CA ILE A 113 10.99 -0.65 3.84
C ILE A 113 11.60 -0.68 5.24
N LYS A 114 10.81 -0.27 6.23
CA LYS A 114 11.12 -0.47 7.64
C LYS A 114 10.77 -1.88 8.10
N ASP A 115 9.56 -2.32 7.78
CA ASP A 115 9.07 -3.64 8.17
C ASP A 115 7.95 -4.11 7.24
N ILE A 116 7.86 -5.42 7.03
CA ILE A 116 6.77 -6.05 6.28
C ILE A 116 6.62 -7.49 6.73
N ASN A 117 5.39 -7.93 6.95
CA ASN A 117 5.06 -9.21 7.57
C ASN A 117 5.06 -10.40 6.59
N ILE A 118 5.99 -10.41 5.64
CA ILE A 118 6.17 -11.51 4.66
C ILE A 118 7.38 -12.38 5.01
#